data_AF-A0A3D9AGJ3-F1
#
_entry.id   AF-A0A3D9AGJ3-F1
#
_cell.length_a   1.000
_cell.length_b   1.000
_cell.length_c   1.000
_cell.angle_alpha   90.00
_cell.angle_beta   90.00
_cell.angle_gamma   90.00
#
_symmetry.space_group_name_H-M   'P 1'
#
loop_
_entity.id
_entity.type
_entity.pdbx_description
1 polymer ?
#
loop_
_entity_poly.entity_id
_entity_poly.type
_entity_poly.pdbx_seq_one_letter_code
_entity_poly.pdbx_strand_id
1 'polypeptide(L)'
;MWVAQNQNWNYTHTDLSKYFIEKIKQRVDHQEIISKKHRTTNGFTLIYEIREVSRQSIKRTKSINRLISLLKEAKSPILSSSIINDYILKKYYPDIVEFYKNLQAEKLKDDSSRLFNLYNYSIIQCKQIDKEYFLNIYKELKLIDLNSSHFKRESDKIDTLIDSLIPYILNIGYSTTSVSNIAYKYIAKQNGGKKTHLRITNFFNGKKQNYVFLLISKKDSFEIETIKKYLDENSIPYRLTSNEELWMY
;
A
#
# COMPACT_ATOMS: atom_id res chain seq x y z
N MET A 1 16.77 15.43 -4.89
CA MET A 1 15.47 15.39 -4.19
C MET A 1 15.30 16.71 -3.47
N TRP A 2 14.12 17.33 -3.55
CA TRP A 2 13.85 18.63 -2.95
C TRP A 2 13.12 18.44 -1.61
N VAL A 3 13.66 18.99 -0.53
CA VAL A 3 12.92 19.20 0.72
C VAL A 3 12.46 20.65 0.67
N ALA A 4 11.16 20.90 0.75
CA ALA A 4 10.64 22.26 0.70
C ALA A 4 11.20 23.07 1.90
N GLN A 5 11.92 24.15 1.61
CA GLN A 5 12.51 25.01 2.66
C GLN A 5 11.44 25.74 3.49
N ASN A 6 10.26 26.01 2.91
CA ASN A 6 9.18 26.78 3.53
C ASN A 6 7.91 25.95 3.80
N GLN A 7 7.98 24.96 4.69
CA GLN A 7 6.77 24.31 5.24
C GLN A 7 6.72 24.43 6.76
N ASN A 8 6.84 25.64 7.34
CA ASN A 8 6.67 25.90 8.79
C ASN A 8 7.16 24.75 9.69
N TRP A 9 8.33 24.18 9.35
CA TRP A 9 8.77 22.93 9.96
C TRP A 9 9.02 23.20 11.43
N ASN A 10 8.52 22.33 12.30
CA ASN A 10 8.90 22.45 13.69
C ASN A 10 10.43 22.28 13.81
N TYR A 11 11.09 23.19 14.54
CA TYR A 11 12.56 23.21 14.68
C TYR A 11 13.14 21.90 15.27
N THR A 12 12.30 21.07 15.90
CA THR A 12 12.72 19.77 16.44
C THR A 12 12.94 18.70 15.37
N HIS A 13 12.61 18.92 14.10
CA HIS A 13 12.81 17.97 13.01
C HIS A 13 14.28 17.88 12.56
N THR A 14 14.81 16.65 12.48
CA THR A 14 16.07 16.38 11.77
C THR A 14 15.86 16.29 10.27
N ASP A 15 16.92 16.41 9.48
CA ASP A 15 16.82 16.31 8.02
C ASP A 15 16.33 14.94 7.55
N LEU A 16 16.72 13.85 8.22
CA LEU A 16 16.19 12.51 7.95
C LEU A 16 14.69 12.40 8.29
N SER A 17 14.22 13.09 9.33
CA SER A 17 12.79 13.11 9.65
C SER A 17 11.97 13.87 8.60
N LYS A 18 12.51 15.01 8.10
CA LYS A 18 11.91 15.78 7.00
C LYS A 18 11.90 14.94 5.72
N TYR A 19 13.03 14.28 5.43
CA TYR A 19 13.17 13.37 4.30
C TYR A 19 12.11 12.26 4.32
N PHE A 20 11.92 11.59 5.45
CA PHE A 20 10.92 10.53 5.58
C PHE A 20 9.49 11.03 5.25
N ILE A 21 9.11 12.18 5.79
CA ILE A 21 7.77 12.78 5.54
C ILE A 21 7.61 13.17 4.07
N GLU A 22 8.58 13.90 3.50
CA GLU A 22 8.53 14.32 2.10
C GLU A 22 8.54 13.13 1.14
N LYS A 23 9.28 12.06 1.47
CA LYS A 23 9.32 10.86 0.64
C LYS A 23 7.96 10.14 0.62
N ILE A 24 7.26 10.06 1.76
CA ILE A 24 5.87 9.55 1.79
C ILE A 24 4.99 10.38 0.86
N LYS A 25 5.08 11.71 0.95
CA LYS A 25 4.29 12.64 0.14
C LYS A 25 4.54 12.43 -1.36
N GLN A 26 5.81 12.46 -1.80
CA GLN A 26 6.17 12.22 -3.20
C GLN A 26 5.66 10.86 -3.70
N ARG A 27 5.67 9.84 -2.84
CA ARG A 27 5.18 8.51 -3.20
C ARG A 27 3.67 8.47 -3.46
N VAL A 28 2.89 9.28 -2.76
CA VAL A 28 1.42 9.33 -2.88
C VAL A 28 0.88 10.51 -3.70
N ASP A 29 1.76 11.41 -4.15
CA ASP A 29 1.40 12.53 -5.01
C ASP A 29 1.21 12.06 -6.46
N HIS A 30 -0.02 12.25 -6.96
CA HIS A 30 -0.42 11.89 -8.32
C HIS A 30 -0.16 13.01 -9.34
N GLN A 31 0.20 14.21 -8.88
CA GLN A 31 0.54 15.35 -9.74
C GLN A 31 2.01 15.34 -10.18
N GLU A 32 2.90 14.60 -9.48
CA GLU A 32 4.25 14.31 -9.97
C GLU A 32 4.22 13.24 -11.08
N ILE A 33 4.34 13.70 -12.32
CA ILE A 33 4.21 12.97 -13.59
C ILE A 33 5.32 11.93 -13.79
N ILE A 34 5.36 10.81 -13.06
CA ILE A 34 6.06 9.58 -13.52
C ILE A 34 5.27 8.34 -13.08
N SER A 35 4.56 7.74 -14.05
CA SER A 35 3.98 6.38 -14.06
C SER A 35 3.31 5.91 -12.74
N LYS A 36 1.99 6.11 -12.65
CA LYS A 36 1.15 5.83 -11.47
C LYS A 36 1.16 4.35 -11.00
N LYS A 37 1.42 3.38 -11.89
CA LYS A 37 1.28 1.94 -11.58
C LYS A 37 2.42 1.38 -10.71
N HIS A 38 3.65 1.82 -10.93
CA HIS A 38 4.82 1.33 -10.17
C HIS A 38 4.98 1.99 -8.79
N ARG A 39 4.18 3.02 -8.48
CA ARG A 39 4.20 3.70 -7.18
C ARG A 39 3.36 2.99 -6.11
N THR A 40 2.32 2.27 -6.53
CA THR A 40 1.32 1.66 -5.65
C THR A 40 1.43 0.14 -5.54
N THR A 41 2.47 -0.45 -6.16
CA THR A 41 2.66 -1.90 -6.23
C THR A 41 4.03 -2.27 -5.67
N ASN A 42 4.09 -3.39 -4.95
CA ASN A 42 5.27 -4.10 -4.46
C ASN A 42 5.02 -5.62 -4.44
N GLY A 43 5.98 -6.40 -3.94
CA GLY A 43 5.88 -7.86 -3.88
C GLY A 43 4.65 -8.33 -3.09
N PHE A 44 4.35 -7.70 -1.95
CA PHE A 44 3.15 -8.02 -1.17
C PHE A 44 1.86 -7.87 -2.00
N THR A 45 1.67 -6.71 -2.66
CA THR A 45 0.47 -6.48 -3.47
C THR A 45 0.39 -7.38 -4.70
N LEU A 46 1.54 -7.75 -5.29
CA LEU A 46 1.60 -8.65 -6.44
C LEU A 46 1.13 -10.07 -6.07
N ILE A 47 1.48 -10.59 -4.89
CA ILE A 47 1.01 -11.91 -4.43
C ILE A 47 -0.54 -11.90 -4.34
N TYR A 48 -1.11 -10.83 -3.81
CA TYR A 48 -2.55 -10.64 -3.74
C TYR A 48 -3.19 -10.58 -5.12
N GLU A 49 -2.62 -9.80 -6.05
CA GLU A 49 -3.13 -9.72 -7.43
C GLU A 49 -3.04 -11.07 -8.15
N ILE A 50 -1.93 -11.80 -7.98
CA ILE A 50 -1.75 -13.15 -8.54
C ILE A 50 -2.80 -14.10 -8.00
N ARG A 51 -3.11 -14.08 -6.70
CA ARG A 51 -4.19 -14.89 -6.12
C ARG A 51 -5.53 -14.61 -6.81
N GLU A 52 -5.91 -13.33 -6.92
CA GLU A 52 -7.18 -12.94 -7.50
C GLU A 52 -7.28 -13.29 -8.99
N VAL A 53 -6.23 -13.02 -9.76
CA VAL A 53 -6.21 -13.31 -11.20
C VAL A 53 -6.09 -14.82 -11.45
N SER A 54 -5.42 -15.58 -10.58
CA SER A 54 -5.43 -17.05 -10.64
C SER A 54 -6.84 -17.59 -10.43
N ARG A 55 -7.58 -17.08 -9.42
CA ARG A 55 -8.99 -17.43 -9.19
C ARG A 55 -9.86 -17.16 -10.41
N GLN A 56 -9.65 -16.01 -11.07
CA GLN A 56 -10.37 -15.66 -12.30
C GLN A 56 -9.98 -16.57 -13.47
N SER A 57 -8.69 -16.92 -13.58
CA SER A 57 -8.17 -17.77 -14.65
C SER A 57 -8.71 -19.19 -14.57
N ILE A 58 -8.93 -19.70 -13.36
CA ILE A 58 -9.62 -20.98 -13.13
C ILE A 58 -11.05 -20.94 -13.69
N LYS A 59 -11.75 -19.82 -13.52
CA LYS A 59 -13.15 -19.66 -13.99
C LYS A 59 -13.26 -19.30 -15.47
N ARG A 60 -12.28 -18.58 -16.02
CA ARG A 60 -12.32 -17.97 -17.37
C ARG A 60 -10.93 -17.94 -18.00
N THR A 61 -10.72 -18.76 -19.03
CA THR A 61 -9.44 -18.89 -19.76
C THR A 61 -8.88 -17.57 -20.29
N LYS A 62 -9.74 -16.60 -20.65
CA LYS A 62 -9.32 -15.28 -21.18
C LYS A 62 -8.40 -14.50 -20.22
N SER A 63 -8.43 -14.77 -18.92
CA SER A 63 -7.61 -14.07 -17.93
C SER A 63 -6.19 -14.64 -17.75
N ILE A 64 -5.88 -15.79 -18.38
CA ILE A 64 -4.58 -16.46 -18.23
C ILE A 64 -3.40 -15.62 -18.74
N ASN A 65 -3.60 -14.83 -19.80
CA ASN A 65 -2.54 -13.97 -20.33
C ASN A 65 -2.18 -12.83 -19.36
N ARG A 66 -3.17 -12.30 -18.63
CA ARG A 66 -2.93 -11.32 -17.56
C ARG A 66 -2.17 -11.96 -16.40
N LEU A 67 -2.53 -13.19 -16.02
CA LEU A 67 -1.80 -13.93 -14.99
C LEU A 67 -0.33 -14.13 -15.37
N ILE A 68 -0.07 -14.57 -16.60
CA ILE A 68 1.31 -14.77 -17.08
C ILE A 68 2.09 -13.45 -17.08
N SER A 69 1.46 -12.35 -17.49
CA SER A 69 2.07 -11.01 -17.40
C SER A 69 2.43 -10.65 -15.95
N LEU A 70 1.56 -10.93 -14.98
CA LEU A 70 1.84 -10.71 -13.57
C LEU A 70 2.97 -11.58 -13.04
N LEU A 71 3.03 -12.85 -13.45
CA LEU A 71 4.11 -13.74 -13.04
C LEU A 71 5.46 -13.31 -13.62
N LYS A 72 5.48 -12.78 -14.85
CA LYS A 72 6.68 -12.17 -15.43
C LYS A 72 7.11 -10.91 -14.66
N GLU A 73 6.15 -10.08 -14.25
CA GLU A 73 6.41 -8.93 -13.39
C GLU A 73 7.00 -9.34 -12.04
N ALA A 74 6.39 -10.33 -11.37
CA ALA A 74 6.84 -10.87 -10.09
C ALA A 74 8.27 -11.44 -10.12
N LYS A 75 8.69 -11.98 -11.27
CA LYS A 75 10.01 -12.56 -11.51
C LYS A 75 11.04 -11.58 -12.04
N SER A 76 10.65 -10.35 -12.37
CA SER A 76 11.55 -9.43 -13.05
C SER A 76 12.70 -9.01 -12.12
N PRO A 77 13.97 -9.20 -12.53
CA PRO A 77 15.12 -8.76 -11.75
C PRO A 77 15.32 -7.25 -11.80
N ILE A 78 14.71 -6.58 -12.77
CA ILE A 78 14.87 -5.14 -13.02
C ILE A 78 13.81 -4.33 -12.25
N LEU A 79 12.60 -4.84 -12.14
CA LEU A 79 11.51 -4.12 -11.48
C LEU A 79 11.71 -4.16 -9.96
N SER A 80 11.87 -2.99 -9.35
CA SER A 80 11.98 -2.88 -7.88
C SER A 80 10.71 -3.32 -7.16
N SER A 81 9.55 -3.21 -7.81
CA SER A 81 8.25 -3.63 -7.29
C SER A 81 8.00 -5.14 -7.39
N SER A 82 8.91 -5.93 -8.00
CA SER A 82 8.71 -7.37 -8.18
C SER A 82 8.78 -8.14 -6.85
N ILE A 83 8.17 -9.33 -6.81
CA ILE A 83 8.22 -10.21 -5.63
C ILE A 83 9.68 -10.56 -5.31
N ILE A 84 10.47 -10.88 -6.33
CA ILE A 84 11.86 -11.26 -6.14
C ILE A 84 12.75 -10.10 -5.72
N ASN A 85 12.27 -8.84 -5.79
CA ASN A 85 13.02 -7.66 -5.40
C ASN A 85 12.54 -6.98 -4.11
N ASP A 86 11.37 -7.37 -3.61
CA ASP A 86 10.79 -6.82 -2.41
C ASP A 86 11.67 -7.08 -1.17
N TYR A 87 12.06 -6.00 -0.48
CA TYR A 87 12.98 -6.05 0.65
C TYR A 87 12.45 -6.90 1.82
N ILE A 88 11.17 -6.74 2.14
CA ILE A 88 10.55 -7.43 3.28
C ILE A 88 10.38 -8.91 2.95
N LEU A 89 9.94 -9.25 1.74
CA LEU A 89 9.83 -10.64 1.32
C LEU A 89 11.20 -11.32 1.27
N LYS A 90 12.22 -10.69 0.69
CA LYS A 90 13.59 -11.25 0.67
C LYS A 90 14.11 -11.59 2.06
N LYS A 91 13.89 -10.69 3.02
CA LYS A 91 14.47 -10.81 4.37
C LYS A 91 13.70 -11.77 5.27
N TYR A 92 12.37 -11.78 5.17
CA TYR A 92 11.50 -12.49 6.12
C TYR A 92 10.77 -13.70 5.53
N TYR A 93 10.67 -13.80 4.20
CA TYR A 93 9.94 -14.85 3.47
C TYR A 93 10.71 -15.34 2.24
N PRO A 94 11.96 -15.82 2.40
CA PRO A 94 12.80 -16.24 1.27
C PRO A 94 12.20 -17.42 0.49
N ASP A 95 11.41 -18.26 1.14
CA ASP A 95 10.65 -19.37 0.54
C ASP A 95 9.64 -18.88 -0.51
N ILE A 96 8.93 -17.79 -0.22
CA ILE A 96 7.98 -17.16 -1.15
C ILE A 96 8.75 -16.61 -2.36
N VAL A 97 9.87 -15.92 -2.11
CA VAL A 97 10.72 -15.37 -3.17
C VAL A 97 11.23 -16.47 -4.09
N GLU A 98 11.74 -17.56 -3.52
CA GLU A 98 12.30 -18.67 -4.28
C GLU A 98 11.23 -19.41 -5.10
N PHE A 99 10.03 -19.59 -4.55
CA PHE A 99 8.89 -20.15 -5.29
C PHE A 99 8.61 -19.34 -6.55
N TYR A 100 8.42 -18.03 -6.42
CA TYR A 100 8.09 -17.19 -7.57
C TYR A 100 9.25 -17.11 -8.55
N LYS A 101 10.50 -17.09 -8.10
CA LYS A 101 11.69 -17.11 -8.96
C LYS A 101 11.75 -18.36 -9.87
N ASN A 102 11.34 -19.52 -9.37
CA ASN A 102 11.41 -20.79 -10.11
C ASN A 102 10.14 -21.16 -10.88
N LEU A 103 9.02 -20.46 -10.68
CA LEU A 103 7.74 -20.76 -11.31
C LEU A 103 7.77 -20.69 -12.84
N GLN A 104 7.37 -21.74 -13.54
CA GLN A 104 7.32 -21.76 -15.01
C GLN A 104 5.97 -21.24 -15.50
N ALA A 105 5.85 -19.92 -15.69
CA ALA A 105 4.60 -19.21 -15.98
C ALA A 105 3.93 -19.66 -17.29
N GLU A 106 4.73 -19.99 -18.29
CA GLU A 106 4.28 -20.40 -19.62
C GLU A 106 3.50 -21.71 -19.59
N LYS A 107 3.89 -22.63 -18.69
CA LYS A 107 3.26 -23.95 -18.54
C LYS A 107 1.90 -23.92 -17.86
N LEU A 108 1.41 -22.74 -17.44
CA LEU A 108 0.09 -22.60 -16.84
C LEU A 108 -1.04 -22.62 -17.88
N LYS A 109 -0.74 -22.39 -19.16
CA LYS A 109 -1.74 -22.48 -20.24
C LYS A 109 -2.21 -23.90 -20.49
N ASP A 110 -1.30 -24.85 -20.29
CA ASP A 110 -1.44 -26.22 -20.77
C ASP A 110 -1.91 -27.19 -19.66
N ASP A 111 -1.94 -26.72 -18.41
CA ASP A 111 -2.15 -27.58 -17.24
C ASP A 111 -2.98 -26.86 -16.16
N SER A 112 -4.26 -27.22 -16.10
CA SER A 112 -5.20 -26.68 -15.11
C SER A 112 -4.81 -27.02 -13.67
N SER A 113 -4.15 -28.15 -13.44
CA SER A 113 -3.72 -28.56 -12.10
C SER A 113 -2.66 -27.61 -11.54
N ARG A 114 -1.73 -27.14 -12.39
CA ARG A 114 -0.73 -26.13 -12.00
C ARG A 114 -1.37 -24.80 -11.65
N LEU A 115 -2.41 -24.41 -12.38
CA LEU A 115 -3.14 -23.18 -12.10
C LEU A 115 -3.88 -23.26 -10.75
N PHE A 116 -4.52 -24.38 -10.45
CA PHE A 116 -5.11 -24.63 -9.13
C PHE A 116 -4.07 -24.64 -8.01
N ASN A 117 -2.92 -25.28 -8.23
CA ASN A 117 -1.81 -25.29 -7.28
C ASN A 117 -1.28 -23.88 -7.04
N LEU A 118 -1.04 -23.09 -8.07
CA LEU A 118 -0.62 -21.69 -7.94
C LEU A 118 -1.63 -20.88 -7.11
N TYR A 119 -2.93 -21.03 -7.38
CA TYR A 119 -3.98 -20.36 -6.61
C TYR A 119 -3.93 -20.75 -5.12
N ASN A 120 -3.85 -22.06 -4.82
CA ASN A 120 -3.79 -22.57 -3.45
C ASN A 120 -2.53 -22.10 -2.72
N TYR A 121 -1.36 -22.16 -3.37
CA TYR A 121 -0.11 -21.62 -2.83
C TYR A 121 -0.22 -20.12 -2.55
N SER A 122 -0.80 -19.35 -3.48
CA SER A 122 -0.96 -17.90 -3.30
C SER A 122 -1.90 -17.58 -2.13
N ILE A 123 -2.91 -18.41 -1.84
CA ILE A 123 -3.75 -18.27 -0.63
C ILE A 123 -2.90 -18.45 0.63
N ILE A 124 -2.09 -19.50 0.68
CA ILE A 124 -1.24 -19.81 1.84
C ILE A 124 -0.25 -18.66 2.08
N GLN A 125 0.42 -18.21 1.02
CA GLN A 125 1.38 -17.12 1.06
C GLN A 125 0.71 -15.82 1.53
N CYS A 126 -0.46 -15.47 0.99
CA CYS A 126 -1.24 -14.32 1.47
C CYS A 126 -1.50 -14.42 2.98
N LYS A 127 -1.93 -15.57 3.49
CA LYS A 127 -2.19 -15.75 4.94
C LYS A 127 -0.92 -15.62 5.78
N GLN A 128 0.21 -16.12 5.28
CA GLN A 128 1.50 -16.05 5.95
C GLN A 128 2.00 -14.61 6.08
N ILE A 129 1.80 -13.78 5.06
CA ILE A 129 2.27 -12.38 5.04
C ILE A 129 1.28 -11.39 5.67
N ASP A 130 -0.05 -11.64 5.64
CA ASP A 130 -1.07 -10.64 5.97
C ASP A 130 -0.91 -9.99 7.35
N LYS A 131 -0.48 -10.77 8.35
CA LYS A 131 -0.34 -10.32 9.75
C LYS A 131 1.02 -9.70 10.04
N GLU A 132 2.06 -10.24 9.45
CA GLU A 132 3.45 -10.00 9.87
C GLU A 132 4.18 -9.03 8.93
N TYR A 133 3.72 -8.81 7.69
CA TYR A 133 4.39 -7.95 6.72
C TYR A 133 4.57 -6.52 7.24
N PHE A 134 3.51 -5.92 7.79
CA PHE A 134 3.59 -4.60 8.43
C PHE A 134 4.52 -4.59 9.64
N LEU A 135 4.44 -5.63 10.49
CA LEU A 135 5.27 -5.73 11.69
C LEU A 135 6.75 -5.82 11.33
N ASN A 136 7.08 -6.53 10.26
CA ASN A 136 8.44 -6.60 9.71
C ASN A 136 8.90 -5.24 9.18
N ILE A 137 8.07 -4.50 8.44
CA ILE A 137 8.40 -3.11 8.06
C ILE A 137 8.64 -2.25 9.29
N TYR A 138 7.76 -2.32 10.28
CA TYR A 138 7.87 -1.53 11.51
C TYR A 138 9.13 -1.88 12.30
N LYS A 139 9.51 -3.17 12.33
CA LYS A 139 10.75 -3.65 12.95
C LYS A 139 11.98 -3.07 12.26
N GLU A 140 11.99 -3.03 10.94
CA GLU A 140 13.10 -2.44 10.16
C GLU A 140 13.18 -0.92 10.34
N LEU A 141 12.03 -0.24 10.36
CA LEU A 141 11.95 1.20 10.62
C LEU A 141 12.55 1.57 11.97
N LYS A 142 12.36 0.75 13.02
CA LYS A 142 12.95 1.00 14.36
C LYS A 142 14.47 1.05 14.36
N LEU A 143 15.12 0.46 13.36
CA LEU A 143 16.58 0.43 13.23
C LEU A 143 17.16 1.69 12.58
N ILE A 144 16.30 2.60 12.09
CA ILE A 144 16.74 3.85 11.48
C ILE A 144 17.00 4.90 12.55
N ASP A 145 18.23 5.40 12.56
CA ASP A 145 18.60 6.55 13.38
C ASP A 145 18.36 7.85 12.61
N LEU A 146 17.32 8.59 12.99
CA LEU A 146 17.00 9.89 12.40
C LEU A 146 17.97 11.01 12.78
N ASN A 147 18.84 10.80 13.78
CA ASN A 147 19.87 11.77 14.17
C ASN A 147 21.24 11.45 13.58
N SER A 148 21.35 10.39 12.76
CA SER A 148 22.60 9.97 12.13
C SER A 148 23.18 11.09 11.26
N SER A 149 24.49 11.30 11.36
CA SER A 149 25.26 12.14 10.44
C SER A 149 25.41 11.52 9.04
N HIS A 150 25.20 10.20 8.91
CA HIS A 150 25.28 9.48 7.64
C HIS A 150 23.95 9.51 6.90
N PHE A 151 23.57 10.69 6.41
CA PHE A 151 22.28 10.90 5.74
C PHE A 151 22.02 9.90 4.61
N LYS A 152 22.95 9.74 3.67
CA LYS A 152 22.77 8.89 2.48
C LYS A 152 22.43 7.43 2.83
N ARG A 153 23.14 6.86 3.82
CA ARG A 153 22.93 5.48 4.26
C ARG A 153 21.54 5.28 4.84
N GLU A 154 21.09 6.20 5.69
CA GLU A 154 19.76 6.10 6.30
C GLU A 154 18.65 6.46 5.31
N SER A 155 18.86 7.41 4.40
CA SER A 155 17.90 7.75 3.34
C SER A 155 17.65 6.58 2.39
N ASP A 156 18.67 5.80 2.04
CA ASP A 156 18.51 4.64 1.16
C ASP A 156 17.69 3.52 1.82
N LYS A 157 17.86 3.34 3.14
CA LYS A 157 16.99 2.44 3.94
C LYS A 157 15.55 2.97 4.00
N ILE A 158 15.37 4.27 4.20
CA ILE A 158 14.06 4.92 4.22
C ILE A 158 13.34 4.68 2.88
N ASP A 159 14.02 4.90 1.76
CA ASP A 159 13.46 4.69 0.42
C ASP A 159 12.98 3.26 0.23
N THR A 160 13.82 2.29 0.57
CA THR A 160 13.50 0.87 0.48
C THR A 160 12.27 0.50 1.33
N LEU A 161 12.18 1.03 2.55
CA LEU A 161 11.06 0.74 3.45
C LEU A 161 9.78 1.47 3.04
N ILE A 162 9.87 2.68 2.47
CA ILE A 162 8.71 3.41 1.96
C ILE A 162 8.13 2.70 0.73
N ASP A 163 8.99 2.16 -0.14
CA ASP A 163 8.57 1.36 -1.30
C ASP A 163 7.85 0.06 -0.87
N SER A 164 8.12 -0.48 0.32
CA SER A 164 7.33 -1.56 0.91
C SER A 164 6.06 -1.06 1.65
N LEU A 165 6.18 0.03 2.40
CA LEU A 165 5.14 0.54 3.30
C LEU A 165 3.94 1.13 2.56
N ILE A 166 4.18 1.99 1.57
CA ILE A 166 3.11 2.73 0.92
C ILE A 166 2.18 1.80 0.12
N PRO A 167 2.68 0.91 -0.75
CA PRO A 167 1.82 -0.07 -1.43
C PRO A 167 1.01 -0.94 -0.46
N TYR A 168 1.61 -1.36 0.67
CA TYR A 168 0.91 -2.14 1.69
C TYR A 168 -0.25 -1.34 2.30
N ILE A 169 0.00 -0.10 2.74
CA ILE A 169 -1.00 0.79 3.35
C ILE A 169 -2.16 1.04 2.37
N LEU A 170 -1.87 1.29 1.10
CA LEU A 170 -2.90 1.47 0.08
C LEU A 170 -3.72 0.18 -0.13
N ASN A 171 -3.07 -0.98 -0.14
CA ASN A 171 -3.73 -2.27 -0.32
C ASN A 171 -4.66 -2.65 0.84
N ILE A 172 -4.35 -2.24 2.07
CA ILE A 172 -5.25 -2.45 3.23
C ILE A 172 -6.37 -1.40 3.32
N GLY A 173 -6.40 -0.44 2.39
CA GLY A 173 -7.56 0.42 2.13
C GLY A 173 -7.30 1.92 2.22
N TYR A 174 -6.14 2.38 2.69
CA TYR A 174 -5.90 3.82 2.82
C TYR A 174 -5.85 4.52 1.47
N SER A 175 -6.53 5.67 1.36
CA SER A 175 -6.41 6.52 0.17
C SER A 175 -5.09 7.28 0.19
N THR A 176 -4.56 7.62 -0.99
CA THR A 176 -3.35 8.45 -1.11
C THR A 176 -3.50 9.80 -0.42
N THR A 177 -4.69 10.40 -0.49
CA THR A 177 -5.02 11.65 0.21
C THR A 177 -4.94 11.48 1.72
N SER A 178 -5.50 10.39 2.26
CA SER A 178 -5.42 10.09 3.69
C SER A 178 -3.97 9.94 4.13
N VAL A 179 -3.16 9.14 3.40
CA VAL A 179 -1.74 8.94 3.70
C VAL A 179 -0.98 10.26 3.70
N SER A 180 -1.19 11.09 2.68
CA SER A 180 -0.59 12.42 2.56
C SER A 180 -0.97 13.32 3.74
N ASN A 181 -2.27 13.46 4.03
CA ASN A 181 -2.78 14.30 5.11
C ASN A 181 -2.25 13.85 6.49
N ILE A 182 -2.17 12.55 6.73
CA ILE A 182 -1.59 12.00 7.96
C ILE A 182 -0.13 12.42 8.07
N ALA A 183 0.66 12.30 7.01
CA ALA A 183 2.07 12.71 7.02
C ALA A 183 2.22 14.23 7.27
N TYR A 184 1.41 15.07 6.61
CA TYR A 184 1.42 16.53 6.81
C TYR A 184 1.15 16.96 8.26
N LYS A 185 0.24 16.27 8.95
CA LYS A 185 -0.05 16.55 10.37
C LYS A 185 1.17 16.44 11.29
N TYR A 186 2.26 15.81 10.84
CA TYR A 186 3.47 15.66 11.64
C TYR A 186 4.52 16.76 11.41
N ILE A 187 4.41 17.58 10.38
CA ILE A 187 5.37 18.66 10.07
C ILE A 187 5.42 19.74 11.16
N ALA A 188 4.24 20.12 11.66
CA ALA A 188 4.10 21.15 12.69
C ALA A 188 4.24 20.59 14.12
N LYS A 189 4.28 19.25 14.30
CA LYS A 189 4.28 18.64 15.63
C LYS A 189 5.64 18.77 16.32
N GLN A 190 5.59 19.04 17.61
CA GLN A 190 6.78 18.94 18.47
C GLN A 190 7.26 17.47 18.55
N ASN A 191 8.57 17.29 18.74
CA ASN A 191 9.30 16.01 18.72
C ASN A 191 9.45 15.39 17.32
N GLY A 192 9.55 16.23 16.29
CA GLY A 192 9.75 15.81 14.90
C GLY A 192 11.02 14.98 14.66
N GLY A 193 12.10 15.22 15.40
CA GLY A 193 13.36 14.48 15.25
C GLY A 193 13.40 13.12 15.97
N LYS A 194 12.53 12.90 16.96
CA LYS A 194 12.54 11.66 17.76
C LYS A 194 11.41 10.73 17.34
N LYS A 195 11.76 9.69 16.58
CA LYS A 195 10.86 8.57 16.21
C LYS A 195 9.64 8.96 15.36
N THR A 196 9.69 10.06 14.61
CA THR A 196 8.57 10.48 13.75
C THR A 196 8.18 9.43 12.71
N HIS A 197 9.16 8.75 12.11
CA HIS A 197 8.91 7.64 11.21
C HIS A 197 8.06 6.54 11.89
N LEU A 198 8.37 6.18 13.14
CA LEU A 198 7.56 5.21 13.91
C LEU A 198 6.18 5.76 14.22
N ARG A 199 6.05 7.02 14.65
CA ARG A 199 4.74 7.60 14.99
C ARG A 199 3.80 7.67 13.79
N ILE A 200 4.32 8.06 12.63
CA ILE A 200 3.58 8.07 11.37
C ILE A 200 3.18 6.64 11.01
N THR A 201 4.13 5.70 10.95
CA THR A 201 3.83 4.32 10.58
C THR A 201 2.83 3.66 11.53
N ASN A 202 2.97 3.89 12.85
CA ASN A 202 2.10 3.31 13.86
C ASN A 202 0.66 3.86 13.80
N PHE A 203 0.44 5.05 13.20
CA PHE A 203 -0.91 5.55 12.93
C PHE A 203 -1.69 4.60 12.02
N PHE A 204 -1.01 4.01 11.02
CA PHE A 204 -1.65 3.07 10.09
C PHE A 204 -1.89 1.70 10.70
N ASN A 205 -1.21 1.37 11.82
CA ASN A 205 -1.37 0.20 12.70
C ASN A 205 -1.49 -1.20 12.04
N GLY A 206 -1.27 -1.32 10.73
CA GLY A 206 -1.40 -2.56 9.97
C GLY A 206 -2.83 -3.09 9.85
N LYS A 207 -3.85 -2.36 10.30
CA LYS A 207 -5.25 -2.84 10.26
C LYS A 207 -5.99 -2.28 9.06
N LYS A 208 -6.79 -3.13 8.44
CA LYS A 208 -7.75 -2.72 7.41
C LYS A 208 -8.69 -1.68 8.01
N GLN A 209 -8.87 -0.57 7.29
CA GLN A 209 -9.83 0.45 7.64
C GLN A 209 -11.11 0.20 6.85
N ASN A 210 -12.25 0.24 7.54
CA ASN A 210 -13.55 0.24 6.88
C ASN A 210 -13.84 1.67 6.44
N TYR A 211 -13.86 1.91 5.14
CA TYR A 211 -14.26 3.20 4.58
C TYR A 211 -15.76 3.22 4.37
N VAL A 212 -16.36 4.35 4.66
CA VAL A 212 -17.75 4.65 4.30
C VAL A 212 -17.71 5.70 3.21
N PHE A 213 -18.47 5.50 2.13
CA PHE A 213 -18.65 6.52 1.12
C PHE A 213 -19.57 7.60 1.65
N LEU A 214 -19.08 8.84 1.64
CA LEU A 214 -19.83 9.99 2.12
C LEU A 214 -20.35 10.77 0.91
N LEU A 215 -21.67 10.86 0.80
CA LEU A 215 -22.36 11.58 -0.26
C LEU A 215 -23.02 12.81 0.33
N ILE A 216 -22.58 13.99 -0.12
CA ILE A 216 -23.12 15.28 0.32
C ILE A 216 -24.08 15.77 -0.75
N SER A 217 -25.35 15.95 -0.39
CA SER A 217 -26.35 16.57 -1.25
C SER A 217 -27.23 17.53 -0.46
N LYS A 218 -27.96 18.40 -1.18
CA LYS A 218 -29.03 19.19 -0.57
C LYS A 218 -30.10 18.25 -0.02
N LYS A 219 -30.64 18.61 1.14
CA LYS A 219 -31.78 17.92 1.75
C LYS A 219 -32.93 17.87 0.72
N ASP A 220 -33.55 16.69 0.59
CA ASP A 220 -34.73 16.45 -0.26
C ASP A 220 -34.51 16.76 -1.77
N SER A 221 -33.27 16.61 -2.24
CA SER A 221 -32.94 16.70 -3.67
C SER A 221 -33.35 15.46 -4.45
N PHE A 222 -33.71 15.62 -5.72
CA PHE A 222 -34.03 14.49 -6.60
C PHE A 222 -32.88 13.47 -6.68
N GLU A 223 -31.64 13.97 -6.63
CA GLU A 223 -30.44 13.14 -6.64
C GLU A 223 -30.35 12.24 -5.40
N ILE A 224 -30.63 12.77 -4.19
CA ILE A 224 -30.55 11.94 -2.98
C ILE A 224 -31.69 10.92 -2.92
N GLU A 225 -32.88 11.26 -3.42
CA GLU A 225 -34.00 10.30 -3.52
C GLU A 225 -33.68 9.16 -4.50
N THR A 226 -33.10 9.50 -5.66
CA THR A 226 -32.67 8.52 -6.66
C THR A 226 -31.62 7.57 -6.09
N ILE A 227 -30.64 8.11 -5.36
CA ILE A 227 -29.60 7.31 -4.70
C ILE A 227 -30.20 6.43 -3.61
N LYS A 228 -31.05 6.96 -2.73
CA LYS A 228 -31.73 6.18 -1.68
C LYS A 228 -32.49 5.01 -2.27
N LYS A 229 -33.31 5.27 -3.30
CA LYS A 229 -34.07 4.24 -4.00
C LYS A 229 -33.16 3.13 -4.54
N TYR A 230 -32.06 3.50 -5.19
CA TYR A 230 -31.08 2.51 -5.68
C TYR A 230 -30.46 1.69 -4.55
N LEU A 231 -30.07 2.33 -3.45
CA LEU A 231 -29.49 1.66 -2.28
C LEU A 231 -30.48 0.69 -1.64
N ASP A 232 -31.75 1.11 -1.49
CA ASP A 232 -32.84 0.28 -0.96
C ASP A 232 -33.12 -0.93 -1.88
N GLU A 233 -33.25 -0.71 -3.18
CA GLU A 233 -33.48 -1.78 -4.18
C GLU A 233 -32.38 -2.83 -4.18
N ASN A 234 -31.14 -2.43 -3.88
CA ASN A 234 -29.98 -3.33 -3.83
C ASN A 234 -29.64 -3.82 -2.41
N SER A 235 -30.47 -3.50 -1.41
CA SER A 235 -30.22 -3.86 0.00
C SER A 235 -28.86 -3.41 0.52
N ILE A 236 -28.38 -2.24 0.08
CA ILE A 236 -27.09 -1.67 0.48
C ILE A 236 -27.31 -0.82 1.73
N PRO A 237 -26.70 -1.14 2.88
CA PRO A 237 -26.89 -0.38 4.11
C PRO A 237 -26.29 1.03 4.01
N TYR A 238 -27.04 2.04 4.44
CA TYR A 238 -26.58 3.43 4.51
C TYR A 238 -27.11 4.14 5.77
N ARG A 239 -26.47 5.25 6.13
CA ARG A 239 -26.90 6.13 7.21
C ARG A 239 -27.05 7.55 6.68
N LEU A 240 -28.19 8.17 6.95
CA LEU A 240 -28.37 9.60 6.76
C LEU A 240 -27.82 10.33 7.99
N THR A 241 -27.10 11.42 7.75
CA THR A 241 -26.57 12.27 8.81
C THR A 241 -26.62 13.72 8.35
N SER A 242 -26.84 14.65 9.27
CA SER A 242 -26.78 16.08 8.97
C SER A 242 -25.33 16.59 9.02
N ASN A 243 -25.06 17.74 8.43
CA ASN A 243 -23.74 18.38 8.56
C ASN A 243 -23.37 18.64 10.03
N GLU A 244 -24.35 18.93 10.89
CA GLU A 244 -24.13 19.22 12.32
C GLU A 244 -23.66 17.98 13.09
N GLU A 245 -24.14 16.80 12.73
CA GLU A 245 -23.77 15.53 13.37
C GLU A 245 -22.38 15.02 12.92
N LEU A 246 -21.91 15.41 11.74
CA LEU A 246 -20.60 15.01 11.20
C LEU A 246 -19.41 15.61 11.93
N TRP A 247 -19.58 16.78 12.57
CA TRP A 247 -18.51 17.45 13.33
C TRP A 247 -18.31 16.90 14.75
N MET A 248 -19.14 15.97 15.19
CA MET A 248 -19.06 15.34 16.52
C MET A 248 -18.26 14.02 16.54
N TYR A 249 -17.71 13.58 15.40
CA TYR A 249 -16.87 12.38 15.23
C TYR A 249 -15.46 12.73 14.77
#